data_AF-Q7P2M9-F1
#
_entry.id   AF-Q7P2M9-F1
#
_cell.length_a   1.000
_cell.length_b   1.000
_cell.length_c   1.000
_cell.angle_alpha   90.00
_cell.angle_beta   90.00
_cell.angle_gamma   90.00
#
_symmetry.space_group_name_H-M   'P 1'
#
loop_
_entity.id
_entity.type
_entity.pdbx_description
1 polymer ?
#
loop_
_entity_poly.entity_id
_entity_poly.type
_entity_poly.pdbx_seq_one_letter_code
_entity_poly.pdbx_strand_id
1 'polypeptide(L)'
;MKRNFIIYAFIIFLLASFTVFAEREVDLEKLEYDDKSKLVYLEGEKEAFTGIAKDYYEDKRLKAELPYRNGKLEGKGKEYYPSGKFKSDAFFVDGLLQGKSTGYYENGNLEYEENYKDGELDGLIKEYYENGNIKTESYYKNGDFDGLAKEYYENGQIRILEEYKNGELDGESFNFYKDGSLRSKGVYKNGELVGDIVEGEVGSVVAGDVTDTEEITVPTENENIESKLEYYTAIFAFGIVIIGLMAYTIFKIFTAFPKTNHLTDEQRSRIFKILMNMMKGKMDIFLDSPIVES
;
A
#
# COMPACT_ATOMS: atom_id res chain seq x y z
N MET A 1 31.37 -0.62 -55.73
CA MET A 1 31.90 -0.01 -54.48
C MET A 1 30.83 0.67 -53.61
N LYS A 2 29.91 1.49 -54.15
CA LYS A 2 28.92 2.24 -53.34
C LYS A 2 27.89 1.40 -52.56
N ARG A 3 27.43 0.26 -53.09
CA ARG A 3 26.41 -0.59 -52.45
C ARG A 3 26.89 -1.24 -51.14
N ASN A 4 28.13 -1.69 -51.11
CA ASN A 4 28.71 -2.32 -49.91
C ASN A 4 28.97 -1.26 -48.83
N PHE A 5 29.35 -0.03 -49.21
CA PHE A 5 29.57 1.07 -48.28
C PHE A 5 28.31 1.44 -47.48
N ILE A 6 27.13 1.50 -48.13
CA ILE A 6 25.86 1.80 -47.45
C ILE A 6 25.50 0.71 -46.43
N ILE A 7 25.74 -0.57 -46.79
CA ILE A 7 25.49 -1.70 -45.90
C ILE A 7 26.41 -1.64 -44.67
N TYR A 8 27.71 -1.36 -44.87
CA TYR A 8 28.64 -1.21 -43.74
C TYR A 8 28.33 0.00 -42.86
N ALA A 9 27.93 1.14 -43.45
CA ALA A 9 27.51 2.31 -42.69
C ALA A 9 26.25 2.06 -41.86
N PHE A 10 25.29 1.32 -42.40
CA PHE A 10 24.08 0.92 -41.68
C PHE A 10 24.38 -0.07 -40.55
N ILE A 11 25.26 -1.04 -40.78
CA ILE A 11 25.70 -1.99 -39.74
C ILE A 11 26.46 -1.26 -38.62
N ILE A 12 27.33 -0.30 -38.95
CA ILE A 12 28.04 0.52 -37.95
C ILE A 12 27.05 1.39 -37.16
N PHE A 13 26.06 1.99 -37.82
CA PHE A 13 24.99 2.75 -37.15
C PHE A 13 24.15 1.85 -36.23
N LEU A 14 23.81 0.64 -36.67
CA LEU A 14 23.07 -0.34 -35.87
C LEU A 14 23.91 -0.78 -34.66
N LEU A 15 25.18 -1.15 -34.86
CA LEU A 15 26.07 -1.55 -33.78
C LEU A 15 26.33 -0.40 -32.79
N ALA A 16 26.51 0.83 -33.28
CA ALA A 16 26.64 2.02 -32.44
C ALA A 16 25.34 2.32 -31.67
N SER A 17 24.17 2.07 -32.26
CA SER A 17 22.88 2.22 -31.57
C SER A 17 22.66 1.17 -30.48
N PHE A 18 23.24 -0.02 -30.61
CA PHE A 18 23.19 -1.07 -29.58
C PHE A 18 24.17 -0.82 -28.42
N THR A 19 25.28 -0.10 -28.64
CA THR A 19 26.23 0.25 -27.57
C THR A 19 25.76 1.41 -26.67
N VAL A 20 24.70 2.13 -27.05
CA VAL A 20 24.19 3.33 -26.35
C VAL A 20 23.27 3.00 -25.16
N PHE A 21 22.93 1.73 -24.92
CA PHE A 21 21.97 1.35 -23.87
C PHE A 21 22.55 0.48 -22.75
N ALA A 22 23.87 0.30 -22.68
CA ALA A 22 24.46 -0.27 -21.47
C ALA A 22 24.37 0.79 -20.37
N GLU A 23 23.46 0.57 -19.41
CA GLU A 23 23.29 1.46 -18.28
C GLU A 23 24.61 1.51 -17.49
N ARG A 24 25.15 2.71 -17.31
CA ARG A 24 26.46 2.92 -16.67
C ARG A 24 26.38 2.51 -15.21
N GLU A 25 27.26 1.62 -14.76
CA GLU A 25 27.31 1.19 -13.36
C GLU A 25 28.57 1.75 -12.66
N VAL A 26 28.42 2.25 -11.43
CA VAL A 26 29.53 2.75 -10.61
C VAL A 26 29.36 2.35 -9.14
N ASP A 27 30.44 2.31 -8.38
CA ASP A 27 30.36 2.14 -6.93
C ASP A 27 29.75 3.40 -6.31
N LEU A 28 28.77 3.24 -5.41
CA LEU A 28 28.09 4.35 -4.73
C LEU A 28 29.08 5.27 -3.99
N GLU A 29 30.15 4.72 -3.44
CA GLU A 29 31.21 5.46 -2.73
C GLU A 29 31.95 6.48 -3.61
N LYS A 30 31.91 6.34 -4.94
CA LYS A 30 32.51 7.29 -5.89
C LYS A 30 31.58 8.46 -6.23
N LEU A 31 30.35 8.43 -5.77
CA LEU A 31 29.39 9.48 -6.01
C LEU A 31 29.48 10.56 -4.93
N GLU A 32 29.47 11.81 -5.37
CA GLU A 32 29.53 13.01 -4.53
C GLU A 32 28.22 13.77 -4.66
N TYR A 33 27.61 14.12 -3.53
CA TYR A 33 26.44 14.98 -3.49
C TYR A 33 26.86 16.44 -3.33
N ASP A 34 26.43 17.30 -4.24
CA ASP A 34 26.70 18.73 -4.16
C ASP A 34 25.51 19.48 -3.53
N ASP A 35 25.74 20.07 -2.37
CA ASP A 35 24.70 20.77 -1.61
C ASP A 35 24.11 21.99 -2.32
N LYS A 36 24.83 22.60 -3.28
CA LYS A 36 24.37 23.80 -3.98
C LYS A 36 23.39 23.48 -5.09
N SER A 37 23.73 22.50 -5.91
CA SER A 37 22.90 22.01 -7.01
C SER A 37 21.83 21.02 -6.55
N LYS A 38 22.02 20.37 -5.39
CA LYS A 38 21.19 19.26 -4.90
C LYS A 38 21.21 18.07 -5.85
N LEU A 39 22.34 17.85 -6.54
CA LEU A 39 22.55 16.78 -7.50
C LEU A 39 23.75 15.91 -7.11
N VAL A 40 23.71 14.67 -7.56
CA VAL A 40 24.79 13.69 -7.43
C VAL A 40 25.67 13.69 -8.68
N TYR A 41 26.98 13.63 -8.47
CA TYR A 41 28.02 13.59 -9.49
C TYR A 41 28.92 12.38 -9.26
N LEU A 42 29.56 11.87 -10.31
CA LEU A 42 30.68 10.96 -10.12
C LEU A 42 31.95 11.79 -9.86
N GLU A 43 32.81 11.33 -8.96
CA GLU A 43 34.10 11.96 -8.65
C GLU A 43 34.86 12.38 -9.91
N GLY A 44 35.21 13.66 -9.99
CA GLY A 44 35.93 14.27 -11.11
C GLY A 44 35.08 14.64 -12.34
N GLU A 45 33.78 14.32 -12.36
CA GLU A 45 32.88 14.70 -13.43
C GLU A 45 32.16 16.03 -13.16
N LYS A 46 31.88 16.78 -14.24
CA LYS A 46 31.15 18.06 -14.16
C LYS A 46 29.66 17.92 -14.44
N GLU A 47 29.25 16.80 -15.04
CA GLU A 47 27.87 16.52 -15.40
C GLU A 47 27.24 15.64 -14.32
N ALA A 48 25.95 15.89 -14.06
CA ALA A 48 25.22 15.15 -13.04
C ALA A 48 25.06 13.68 -13.45
N PHE A 49 25.26 12.79 -12.49
CA PHE A 49 25.40 11.35 -12.75
C PHE A 49 24.10 10.75 -13.34
N THR A 50 24.26 9.91 -14.36
CA THR A 50 23.18 9.08 -14.92
C THR A 50 23.69 7.65 -15.05
N GLY A 51 22.97 6.70 -14.46
CA GLY A 51 23.36 5.30 -14.38
C GLY A 51 22.90 4.62 -13.09
N ILE A 52 23.40 3.43 -12.82
CA ILE A 52 23.16 2.67 -11.59
C ILE A 52 24.35 2.84 -10.64
N ALA A 53 24.09 3.32 -9.43
CA ALA A 53 25.05 3.26 -8.33
C ALA A 53 24.88 1.93 -7.58
N LYS A 54 25.97 1.22 -7.33
CA LYS A 54 25.98 -0.05 -6.58
C LYS A 54 26.66 0.13 -5.24
N ASP A 55 25.97 -0.27 -4.18
CA ASP A 55 26.54 -0.37 -2.84
C ASP A 55 26.84 -1.83 -2.52
N TYR A 56 27.87 -2.07 -1.72
CA TYR A 56 28.35 -3.41 -1.38
C TYR A 56 28.59 -3.55 0.13
N TYR A 57 28.39 -4.75 0.64
CA TYR A 57 28.85 -5.11 1.99
C TYR A 57 30.38 -5.17 2.06
N GLU A 58 30.94 -5.26 3.27
CA GLU A 58 32.38 -5.37 3.51
C GLU A 58 33.01 -6.54 2.72
N ASP A 59 32.28 -7.65 2.59
CA ASP A 59 32.68 -8.84 1.85
C ASP A 59 32.42 -8.78 0.33
N LYS A 60 32.11 -7.59 -0.19
CA LYS A 60 31.86 -7.28 -1.60
C LYS A 60 30.61 -7.94 -2.20
N ARG A 61 29.70 -8.49 -1.38
CA ARG A 61 28.36 -8.86 -1.84
C ARG A 61 27.51 -7.61 -2.11
N LEU A 62 26.67 -7.66 -3.14
CA LEU A 62 25.81 -6.55 -3.52
C LEU A 62 24.81 -6.24 -2.40
N LYS A 63 24.74 -4.97 -2.02
CA LYS A 63 23.87 -4.47 -0.95
C LYS A 63 22.71 -3.64 -1.51
N ALA A 64 22.99 -2.78 -2.48
CA ALA A 64 21.95 -1.97 -3.12
C ALA A 64 22.27 -1.63 -4.59
N GLU A 65 21.21 -1.40 -5.36
CA GLU A 65 21.26 -0.84 -6.71
C GLU A 65 20.35 0.39 -6.74
N LEU A 66 20.93 1.55 -7.02
CA LEU A 66 20.24 2.84 -6.99
C LEU A 66 20.32 3.50 -8.37
N PRO A 67 19.20 3.60 -9.11
CA PRO A 67 19.20 4.23 -10.42
C PRO A 67 19.16 5.75 -10.29
N TYR A 68 20.02 6.43 -11.04
CA TYR A 68 20.11 7.88 -11.12
C TYR A 68 19.87 8.38 -12.55
N ARG A 69 19.17 9.50 -12.67
CA ARG A 69 19.06 10.29 -13.89
C ARG A 69 19.34 11.76 -13.57
N ASN A 70 20.31 12.34 -14.25
CA ASN A 70 20.74 13.74 -14.06
C ASN A 70 21.00 14.09 -12.58
N GLY A 71 21.65 13.19 -11.85
CA GLY A 71 22.05 13.37 -10.45
C GLY A 71 20.96 13.19 -9.42
N LYS A 72 19.76 12.72 -9.81
CA LYS A 72 18.66 12.39 -8.89
C LYS A 72 18.27 10.93 -9.01
N LEU A 73 17.80 10.32 -7.93
CA LEU A 73 17.25 8.96 -7.99
C LEU A 73 16.03 8.93 -8.93
N GLU A 74 16.00 7.95 -9.82
CA GLU A 74 14.97 7.82 -10.84
C GLU A 74 14.81 6.36 -11.26
N GLY A 75 13.65 5.77 -10.96
CA GLY A 75 13.36 4.38 -11.25
C GLY A 75 13.38 3.49 -10.00
N LYS A 76 13.47 2.18 -10.21
CA LYS A 76 13.33 1.18 -9.15
C LYS A 76 14.68 0.89 -8.46
N GLY A 77 14.86 1.43 -7.26
CA GLY A 77 15.95 1.06 -6.36
C GLY A 77 15.69 -0.29 -5.69
N LYS A 78 16.76 -1.02 -5.38
CA LYS A 78 16.70 -2.35 -4.77
C LYS A 78 17.73 -2.51 -3.67
N GLU A 79 17.38 -3.26 -2.65
CA GLU A 79 18.30 -3.70 -1.60
C GLU A 79 18.34 -5.23 -1.48
N TYR A 80 19.45 -5.74 -0.99
CA TYR A 80 19.70 -7.16 -0.79
C TYR A 80 20.32 -7.39 0.59
N TYR A 81 19.98 -8.49 1.23
CA TYR A 81 20.65 -8.96 2.44
C TYR A 81 22.08 -9.41 2.17
N PRO A 82 22.94 -9.54 3.20
CA PRO A 82 24.26 -10.13 3.02
C PRO A 82 24.18 -11.49 2.33
N SER A 83 23.21 -12.35 2.65
CA SER A 83 23.01 -13.64 1.96
C SER A 83 22.80 -13.55 0.43
N GLY A 84 22.56 -12.36 -0.11
CA GLY A 84 22.22 -12.11 -1.52
C GLY A 84 20.73 -12.26 -1.80
N LYS A 85 19.91 -12.58 -0.78
CA LYS A 85 18.46 -12.56 -0.90
C LYS A 85 17.96 -11.14 -1.08
N PHE A 86 16.93 -10.99 -1.91
CA PHE A 86 16.24 -9.72 -2.09
C PHE A 86 15.64 -9.25 -0.76
N LYS A 87 15.86 -7.98 -0.42
CA LYS A 87 15.43 -7.37 0.83
C LYS A 87 14.26 -6.42 0.60
N SER A 88 14.41 -5.47 -0.32
CA SER A 88 13.34 -4.51 -0.59
C SER A 88 13.49 -3.83 -1.93
N ASP A 89 12.42 -3.18 -2.36
CA ASP A 89 12.46 -2.19 -3.43
C ASP A 89 11.63 -0.95 -3.14
N ALA A 90 12.02 0.12 -3.80
CA ALA A 90 11.31 1.38 -3.82
C ALA A 90 11.46 2.04 -5.19
N PHE A 91 10.45 2.79 -5.61
CA PHE A 91 10.47 3.53 -6.87
C PHE A 91 10.67 5.02 -6.61
N PHE A 92 11.52 5.66 -7.40
CA PHE A 92 11.88 7.06 -7.26
C PHE A 92 11.52 7.85 -8.52
N VAL A 93 11.04 9.07 -8.34
CA VAL A 93 10.87 10.07 -9.41
C VAL A 93 11.46 11.38 -8.90
N ASP A 94 12.41 11.95 -9.65
CA ASP A 94 13.09 13.20 -9.29
C ASP A 94 13.67 13.22 -7.86
N GLY A 95 14.17 12.07 -7.39
CA GLY A 95 14.76 11.90 -6.07
C GLY A 95 13.77 11.58 -4.94
N LEU A 96 12.46 11.57 -5.22
CA LEU A 96 11.41 11.33 -4.23
C LEU A 96 10.81 9.94 -4.39
N LEU A 97 10.48 9.30 -3.27
CA LEU A 97 9.76 8.03 -3.25
C LEU A 97 8.37 8.18 -3.87
N GLN A 98 7.97 7.20 -4.68
CA GLN A 98 6.68 7.18 -5.35
C GLN A 98 6.09 5.78 -5.42
N GLY A 99 4.80 5.69 -5.15
CA GLY A 99 4.03 4.46 -5.22
C GLY A 99 4.45 3.45 -4.16
N LYS A 100 4.25 2.17 -4.47
CA LYS A 100 4.43 1.09 -3.51
C LYS A 100 5.92 0.76 -3.29
N SER A 101 6.33 0.74 -2.03
CA SER A 101 7.58 0.11 -1.57
C SER A 101 7.25 -1.19 -0.84
N THR A 102 8.13 -2.17 -0.97
CA THR A 102 7.91 -3.48 -0.35
C THR A 102 9.21 -4.05 0.15
N GLY A 103 9.20 -4.52 1.40
CA GLY A 103 10.32 -5.17 2.05
C GLY A 103 9.96 -6.59 2.50
N TYR A 104 10.97 -7.43 2.59
CA TYR A 104 10.86 -8.82 2.95
C TYR A 104 11.91 -9.14 4.00
N TYR A 105 11.53 -9.95 4.98
CA TYR A 105 12.46 -10.61 5.87
C TYR A 105 13.36 -11.57 5.11
N GLU A 106 14.51 -11.92 5.70
CA GLU A 106 15.46 -12.84 5.07
C GLU A 106 14.90 -14.28 4.92
N ASN A 107 13.84 -14.62 5.67
CA ASN A 107 13.10 -15.87 5.50
C ASN A 107 12.17 -15.87 4.25
N GLY A 108 12.01 -14.71 3.59
CA GLY A 108 11.19 -14.51 2.38
C GLY A 108 9.76 -14.04 2.66
N ASN A 109 9.34 -13.97 3.93
CA ASN A 109 8.07 -13.39 4.30
C ASN A 109 8.12 -11.87 4.15
N LEU A 110 6.95 -11.29 3.88
CA LEU A 110 6.77 -9.84 3.80
C LEU A 110 7.13 -9.22 5.16
N GLU A 111 7.86 -8.10 5.13
CA GLU A 111 8.22 -7.30 6.31
C GLU A 111 7.37 -6.04 6.36
N TYR A 112 7.23 -5.35 5.22
CA TYR A 112 6.38 -4.19 5.07
C TYR A 112 5.84 -4.01 3.65
N GLU A 113 4.69 -3.36 3.55
CA GLU A 113 4.14 -2.78 2.33
C GLU A 113 3.78 -1.32 2.62
N GLU A 114 4.50 -0.41 1.98
CA GLU A 114 4.34 1.02 2.16
C GLU A 114 3.91 1.67 0.84
N ASN A 115 3.18 2.77 0.92
CA ASN A 115 2.78 3.57 -0.23
C ASN A 115 3.25 5.00 -0.03
N TYR A 116 3.88 5.54 -1.07
CA TYR A 116 4.46 6.87 -1.06
C TYR A 116 3.87 7.74 -2.16
N LYS A 117 3.77 9.03 -1.87
CA LYS A 117 3.49 10.07 -2.85
C LYS A 117 4.38 11.26 -2.57
N ASP A 118 5.17 11.65 -3.56
CA ASP A 118 6.07 12.81 -3.49
C ASP A 118 7.04 12.76 -2.29
N GLY A 119 7.46 11.56 -1.88
CA GLY A 119 8.36 11.33 -0.74
C GLY A 119 7.67 11.14 0.61
N GLU A 120 6.35 11.30 0.70
CA GLU A 120 5.57 11.16 1.94
C GLU A 120 4.73 9.88 1.93
N LEU A 121 4.45 9.30 3.10
CA LEU A 121 3.53 8.16 3.21
C LEU A 121 2.11 8.58 2.80
N ASP A 122 1.49 7.82 1.91
CA ASP A 122 0.15 8.13 1.39
C ASP A 122 -0.60 6.84 1.04
N GLY A 123 -1.72 6.60 1.73
CA GLY A 123 -2.53 5.41 1.62
C GLY A 123 -2.28 4.38 2.73
N LEU A 124 -2.62 3.13 2.46
CA LEU A 124 -2.53 2.03 3.42
C LEU A 124 -1.09 1.54 3.56
N ILE A 125 -0.60 1.48 4.79
CA ILE A 125 0.69 0.94 5.17
C ILE A 125 0.48 -0.31 6.02
N LYS A 126 1.31 -1.33 5.80
CA LYS A 126 1.27 -2.58 6.55
C LYS A 126 2.67 -3.00 6.98
N GLU A 127 2.81 -3.39 8.23
CA GLU A 127 3.97 -4.14 8.71
C GLU A 127 3.54 -5.56 9.09
N TYR A 128 4.50 -6.47 9.03
CA TYR A 128 4.29 -7.88 9.28
C TYR A 128 5.28 -8.37 10.33
N TYR A 129 4.90 -9.42 11.05
CA TYR A 129 5.84 -10.21 11.83
C TYR A 129 6.59 -11.20 10.93
N GLU A 130 7.75 -11.67 11.38
CA GLU A 130 8.53 -12.69 10.65
C GLU A 130 7.74 -13.98 10.37
N ASN A 131 6.70 -14.28 11.15
CA ASN A 131 5.83 -15.43 10.95
C ASN A 131 4.80 -15.22 9.81
N GLY A 132 4.75 -14.03 9.21
CA GLY A 132 3.85 -13.64 8.12
C GLY A 132 2.50 -13.05 8.58
N ASN A 133 2.22 -13.03 9.88
CA ASN A 133 1.03 -12.36 10.40
C ASN A 133 1.21 -10.85 10.35
N ILE A 134 0.11 -10.12 10.12
CA ILE A 134 0.11 -8.67 10.16
C ILE A 134 0.47 -8.20 11.57
N LYS A 135 1.36 -7.21 11.65
CA LYS A 135 1.78 -6.54 12.88
C LYS A 135 1.04 -5.21 13.03
N THR A 136 1.04 -4.39 11.99
CA THR A 136 0.29 -3.13 11.95
C THR A 136 -0.40 -2.91 10.60
N GLU A 137 -1.51 -2.19 10.61
CA GLU A 137 -2.14 -1.60 9.42
C GLU A 137 -2.53 -0.17 9.76
N SER A 138 -2.11 0.81 8.97
CA SER A 138 -2.43 2.22 9.22
C SER A 138 -2.64 2.97 7.90
N TYR A 139 -3.55 3.94 7.92
CA TYR A 139 -3.75 4.84 6.78
C TYR A 139 -3.04 6.16 7.00
N TYR A 140 -2.34 6.60 5.96
CA TYR A 140 -1.65 7.88 5.91
C TYR A 140 -2.18 8.74 4.78
N LYS A 141 -2.02 10.05 4.92
CA LYS A 141 -2.30 11.02 3.87
C LYS A 141 -1.32 12.18 4.02
N ASN A 142 -0.51 12.42 2.99
CA ASN A 142 0.57 13.42 3.01
C ASN A 142 1.46 13.32 4.27
N GLY A 143 1.85 12.09 4.64
CA GLY A 143 2.76 11.84 5.77
C GLY A 143 2.10 11.76 7.15
N ASP A 144 0.86 12.20 7.32
CA ASP A 144 0.13 12.14 8.60
C ASP A 144 -0.82 10.95 8.67
N PHE A 145 -1.05 10.41 9.87
CA PHE A 145 -2.11 9.41 10.08
C PHE A 145 -3.48 10.01 9.76
N ASP A 146 -4.24 9.36 8.88
CA ASP A 146 -5.59 9.79 8.49
C ASP A 146 -6.44 8.55 8.20
N GLY A 147 -7.25 8.15 9.17
CA GLY A 147 -8.10 6.97 9.14
C GLY A 147 -7.75 5.95 10.23
N LEU A 148 -8.07 4.68 9.95
CA LEU A 148 -7.99 3.60 10.93
C LEU A 148 -6.56 3.09 11.09
N ALA A 149 -6.09 3.01 12.33
CA ALA A 149 -4.85 2.36 12.72
C ALA A 149 -5.14 1.09 13.55
N LYS A 150 -4.46 0.01 13.21
CA LYS A 150 -4.58 -1.28 13.87
C LYS A 150 -3.21 -1.82 14.21
N GLU A 151 -3.10 -2.38 15.39
CA GLU A 151 -1.98 -3.20 15.78
C GLU A 151 -2.47 -4.57 16.24
N TYR A 152 -1.71 -5.59 15.93
CA TYR A 152 -2.04 -6.98 16.22
C TYR A 152 -0.95 -7.60 17.08
N TYR A 153 -1.33 -8.57 17.90
CA TYR A 153 -0.39 -9.52 18.49
C TYR A 153 0.08 -10.53 17.43
N GLU A 154 1.22 -11.20 17.68
CA GLU A 154 1.73 -12.26 16.80
C GLU A 154 0.75 -13.41 16.54
N ASN A 155 -0.24 -13.63 17.40
CA ASN A 155 -1.29 -14.64 17.20
C ASN A 155 -2.43 -14.17 16.25
N GLY A 156 -2.32 -12.96 15.71
CA GLY A 156 -3.30 -12.35 14.80
C GLY A 156 -4.47 -11.64 15.49
N GLN A 157 -4.54 -11.65 16.82
CA GLN A 157 -5.58 -10.91 17.53
C GLN A 157 -5.24 -9.42 17.60
N ILE A 158 -6.26 -8.56 17.51
CA ILE A 158 -6.09 -7.10 17.63
C ILE A 158 -5.56 -6.78 19.04
N ARG A 159 -4.55 -5.92 19.10
CA ARG A 159 -3.97 -5.34 20.30
C ARG A 159 -4.45 -3.91 20.51
N ILE A 160 -4.44 -3.11 19.45
CA ILE A 160 -4.88 -1.71 19.44
C ILE A 160 -5.73 -1.46 18.19
N LEU A 161 -6.81 -0.69 18.35
CA LEU A 161 -7.62 -0.16 17.26
C LEU A 161 -7.91 1.31 17.54
N GLU A 162 -7.49 2.20 16.65
CA GLU A 162 -7.55 3.64 16.83
C GLU A 162 -7.99 4.34 15.54
N GLU A 163 -8.68 5.46 15.68
CA GLU A 163 -9.06 6.33 14.56
C GLU A 163 -8.31 7.66 14.66
N TYR A 164 -7.65 8.02 13.55
CA TYR A 164 -6.89 9.26 13.42
C TYR A 164 -7.50 10.16 12.37
N LYS A 165 -7.36 11.46 12.57
CA LYS A 165 -7.70 12.50 11.60
C LYS A 165 -6.65 13.60 11.65
N ASN A 166 -6.02 13.88 10.51
CA ASN A 166 -4.95 14.88 10.40
C ASN A 166 -3.83 14.70 11.44
N GLY A 167 -3.43 13.45 11.69
CA GLY A 167 -2.35 13.11 12.62
C GLY A 167 -2.77 13.03 14.09
N GLU A 168 -4.00 13.37 14.45
CA GLU A 168 -4.50 13.35 15.83
C GLU A 168 -5.52 12.23 16.03
N LEU A 169 -5.57 11.64 17.24
CA LEU A 169 -6.65 10.72 17.61
C LEU A 169 -7.99 11.48 17.60
N ASP A 170 -8.95 11.03 16.79
CA ASP A 170 -10.28 11.63 16.69
C ASP A 170 -11.29 10.49 16.46
N GLY A 171 -11.86 9.98 17.55
CA GLY A 171 -12.71 8.80 17.55
C GLY A 171 -12.44 7.85 18.72
N GLU A 172 -12.81 6.59 18.55
CA GLU A 172 -12.64 5.56 19.58
C GLU A 172 -11.23 4.92 19.51
N SER A 173 -10.61 4.75 20.68
CA SER A 173 -9.41 3.93 20.87
C SER A 173 -9.77 2.71 21.70
N PHE A 174 -9.43 1.53 21.21
CA PHE A 174 -9.62 0.27 21.92
C PHE A 174 -8.29 -0.43 22.11
N ASN A 175 -8.07 -0.90 23.34
CA ASN A 175 -6.93 -1.73 23.70
C ASN A 175 -7.44 -3.09 24.16
N PHE A 176 -6.79 -4.15 23.71
CA PHE A 176 -7.18 -5.53 24.00
C PHE A 176 -6.03 -6.32 24.61
N TYR A 177 -6.35 -7.35 25.38
CA TYR A 177 -5.40 -8.36 25.81
C TYR A 177 -5.15 -9.40 24.71
N LYS A 178 -4.13 -10.24 24.91
CA LYS A 178 -3.71 -11.29 23.96
C LYS A 178 -4.71 -12.47 23.84
N ASP A 179 -5.75 -12.51 24.66
CA ASP A 179 -6.87 -13.44 24.53
C ASP A 179 -8.07 -12.83 23.78
N GLY A 180 -8.00 -11.53 23.46
CA GLY A 180 -9.03 -10.77 22.76
C GLY A 180 -10.01 -10.04 23.68
N SER A 181 -9.86 -10.17 25.00
CA SER A 181 -10.68 -9.41 25.95
C SER A 181 -10.34 -7.91 25.90
N LEU A 182 -11.38 -7.08 26.05
CA LEU A 182 -11.24 -5.62 26.03
C LEU A 182 -10.55 -5.15 27.32
N ARG A 183 -9.40 -4.51 27.18
CA ARG A 183 -8.62 -3.96 28.29
C ARG A 183 -9.06 -2.53 28.64
N SER A 184 -9.23 -1.69 27.63
CA SER A 184 -9.71 -0.32 27.81
C SER A 184 -10.29 0.24 26.52
N LYS A 185 -11.15 1.24 26.68
CA LYS A 185 -11.70 2.07 25.63
C LYS A 185 -11.48 3.54 25.99
N GLY A 186 -11.05 4.36 25.05
CA GLY A 186 -11.04 5.82 25.14
C GLY A 186 -11.80 6.44 23.98
N VAL A 187 -12.33 7.63 24.17
CA VAL A 187 -12.91 8.47 23.12
C VAL A 187 -12.12 9.75 23.08
N TYR A 188 -11.61 10.10 21.90
CA TYR A 188 -10.74 11.25 21.69
C TYR A 188 -11.37 12.25 20.72
N LYS A 189 -11.10 13.53 20.95
CA LYS A 189 -11.41 14.62 20.02
C LYS A 189 -10.19 15.51 19.87
N ASN A 190 -9.67 15.62 18.64
CA ASN A 190 -8.48 16.43 18.33
C ASN A 190 -7.30 16.09 19.27
N GLY A 191 -7.06 14.80 19.50
CA GLY A 191 -6.02 14.29 20.40
C GLY A 191 -6.34 14.37 21.90
N GLU A 192 -7.41 15.04 22.32
CA GLU A 192 -7.80 15.13 23.74
C GLU A 192 -8.74 14.00 24.13
N LEU A 193 -8.47 13.34 25.26
CA LEU A 193 -9.35 12.33 25.83
C LEU A 193 -10.62 13.00 26.38
N VAL A 194 -11.78 12.61 25.85
CA VAL A 194 -13.09 13.12 26.29
C VAL A 194 -13.91 12.10 27.08
N GLY A 195 -13.50 10.84 27.10
CA GLY A 195 -14.09 9.81 27.96
C GLY A 195 -13.40 8.46 27.85
N ASP A 196 -13.45 7.65 28.91
CA ASP A 196 -12.76 6.37 28.98
C ASP A 196 -13.51 5.30 29.78
N ILE A 197 -13.14 4.04 29.54
CA ILE A 197 -13.55 2.84 30.28
C ILE A 197 -12.31 1.96 30.44
N VAL A 198 -11.93 1.60 31.67
CA VAL A 198 -10.76 0.76 31.96
C VAL A 198 -11.16 -0.44 32.81
N GLU A 199 -10.69 -1.65 32.48
CA GLU A 199 -10.93 -2.84 33.30
C GLU A 199 -10.05 -2.83 34.56
N GLY A 200 -10.66 -2.91 35.75
CA GLY A 200 -9.97 -3.04 37.04
C GLY A 200 -10.11 -1.84 37.99
N GLU A 201 -10.60 -0.70 37.50
CA GLU A 201 -11.14 0.38 38.31
C GLU A 201 -12.56 0.64 37.81
N VAL A 202 -13.52 0.79 38.73
CA VAL A 202 -14.84 1.33 38.38
C VAL A 202 -14.58 2.72 37.84
N GLY A 203 -14.50 2.86 36.52
CA GLY A 203 -14.16 4.10 35.83
C GLY A 203 -15.14 5.19 36.24
N SER A 204 -14.68 6.09 37.10
CA SER A 204 -15.28 7.39 37.29
C SER A 204 -15.31 8.09 35.95
N VAL A 205 -16.50 8.44 35.48
CA VAL A 205 -16.68 9.41 34.40
C VAL A 205 -16.10 10.73 34.92
N VAL A 206 -14.84 11.04 34.61
CA VAL A 206 -14.34 12.40 34.76
C VAL A 206 -14.73 13.12 33.49
N ALA A 207 -16.01 13.54 33.43
CA ALA A 207 -16.39 14.62 32.53
C ALA A 207 -15.57 15.84 32.97
N GLY A 208 -14.53 16.19 32.20
CA GLY A 208 -13.93 17.51 32.29
C GLY A 208 -15.04 18.53 32.11
N ASP A 209 -15.08 19.55 32.98
CA ASP A 209 -16.12 20.59 33.07
C ASP A 209 -16.63 21.03 31.69
N VAL A 210 -17.70 20.38 31.24
CA VAL A 210 -18.62 20.89 30.22
C VAL A 210 -19.97 20.91 30.92
N THR A 211 -20.39 22.13 31.21
CA THR A 211 -21.68 22.43 31.83
C THR A 211 -22.81 21.82 31.02
N ASP A 212 -23.68 21.11 31.74
CA ASP A 212 -24.98 20.58 31.34
C ASP A 212 -24.97 19.42 30.32
N THR A 213 -24.78 18.20 30.84
CA THR A 213 -25.30 16.98 30.19
C THR A 213 -25.96 16.10 31.23
N GLU A 214 -27.21 15.73 30.96
CA GLU A 214 -28.06 14.90 31.80
C GLU A 214 -27.40 13.55 32.12
N GLU A 215 -27.49 13.10 33.38
CA GLU A 215 -27.16 11.73 33.77
C GLU A 215 -28.06 10.74 33.03
N ILE A 216 -27.54 10.12 31.98
CA ILE A 216 -28.20 8.97 31.35
C ILE A 216 -27.82 7.73 32.17
N THR A 217 -28.72 7.31 33.05
CA THR A 217 -28.66 5.97 33.63
C THR A 217 -29.01 4.94 32.55
N VAL A 218 -28.03 4.19 32.09
CA VAL A 218 -28.26 3.03 31.20
C VAL A 218 -28.70 1.85 32.07
N PRO A 219 -29.92 1.32 31.90
CA PRO A 219 -30.32 0.11 32.60
C PRO A 219 -29.54 -1.08 32.05
N THR A 220 -29.09 -1.97 32.94
CA THR A 220 -28.57 -3.29 32.59
C THR A 220 -29.71 -4.17 32.09
N GLU A 221 -30.18 -3.89 30.88
CA GLU A 221 -31.05 -4.78 30.13
C GLU A 221 -30.31 -5.25 28.89
N ASN A 222 -30.35 -6.56 28.71
CA ASN A 222 -29.61 -7.31 27.71
C ASN A 222 -30.21 -7.00 26.32
N GLU A 223 -29.92 -5.82 25.77
CA GLU A 223 -30.40 -5.44 24.44
C GLU A 223 -29.63 -6.20 23.34
N ASN A 224 -30.21 -7.35 23.03
CA ASN A 224 -30.53 -7.77 21.68
C ASN A 224 -29.36 -8.20 20.77
N ILE A 225 -28.55 -9.14 21.30
CA ILE A 225 -27.62 -9.98 20.51
C ILE A 225 -28.36 -10.69 19.36
N GLU A 226 -29.63 -11.08 19.56
CA GLU A 226 -30.45 -11.69 18.51
C GLU A 226 -30.72 -10.73 17.34
N SER A 227 -31.04 -9.46 17.60
CA SER A 227 -31.26 -8.47 16.52
C SER A 227 -30.01 -8.18 15.69
N LYS A 228 -28.82 -8.12 16.31
CA LYS A 228 -27.55 -7.95 15.58
C LYS A 228 -27.22 -9.19 14.77
N LEU A 229 -27.46 -10.39 15.31
CA LEU A 229 -27.26 -11.64 14.59
C LEU A 229 -28.24 -11.78 13.41
N GLU A 230 -29.51 -11.39 13.57
CA GLU A 230 -30.50 -11.31 12.48
C GLU A 230 -30.10 -10.27 11.42
N TYR A 231 -29.56 -9.11 11.82
CA TYR A 231 -29.08 -8.09 10.89
C TYR A 231 -27.88 -8.57 10.05
N TYR A 232 -26.87 -9.19 10.68
CA TYR A 232 -25.71 -9.72 9.95
C TYR A 232 -26.05 -10.95 9.11
N THR A 233 -26.94 -11.83 9.59
CA THR A 233 -27.42 -12.99 8.81
C THR A 233 -28.28 -12.56 7.62
N ALA A 234 -29.08 -11.49 7.75
CA ALA A 234 -29.81 -10.89 6.64
C ALA A 234 -28.87 -10.28 5.59
N ILE A 235 -27.85 -9.50 5.99
CA ILE A 235 -26.85 -8.94 5.06
C ILE A 235 -26.11 -10.07 4.32
N PHE A 236 -25.71 -11.13 5.03
CA PHE A 236 -24.99 -12.25 4.43
C PHE A 236 -25.87 -13.04 3.44
N ALA A 237 -27.15 -13.25 3.78
CA ALA A 237 -28.12 -13.91 2.90
C ALA A 237 -28.41 -13.06 1.64
N PHE A 238 -28.60 -11.75 1.77
CA PHE A 238 -28.81 -10.86 0.63
C PHE A 238 -27.56 -10.75 -0.26
N GLY A 239 -26.36 -10.73 0.33
CA GLY A 239 -25.09 -10.74 -0.40
C GLY A 239 -24.93 -12.00 -1.27
N ILE A 240 -25.26 -13.18 -0.73
CA ILE A 240 -25.19 -14.45 -1.47
C ILE A 240 -26.19 -14.48 -2.64
N VAL A 241 -27.40 -13.95 -2.45
CA VAL A 241 -28.42 -13.88 -3.52
C VAL A 241 -27.98 -12.91 -4.63
N ILE A 242 -27.41 -11.77 -4.29
CA ILE A 242 -26.89 -10.80 -5.28
C ILE A 242 -25.70 -11.37 -6.04
N ILE A 243 -24.76 -12.02 -5.36
CA ILE A 243 -23.63 -12.72 -6.01
C ILE A 243 -24.13 -13.85 -6.91
N GLY A 244 -25.14 -14.61 -6.47
CA GLY A 244 -25.78 -15.66 -7.25
C GLY A 244 -26.50 -15.13 -8.50
N LEU A 245 -27.18 -14.00 -8.40
CA LEU A 245 -27.84 -13.34 -9.54
C LEU A 245 -26.82 -12.74 -10.53
N MET A 246 -25.70 -12.19 -10.03
CA MET A 246 -24.59 -11.75 -10.88
C MET A 246 -23.92 -12.92 -11.58
N ALA A 247 -23.65 -14.02 -10.87
CA ALA A 247 -23.10 -15.24 -11.45
C ALA A 247 -24.06 -15.87 -12.47
N TYR A 248 -25.37 -15.89 -12.19
CA TYR A 248 -26.40 -16.40 -13.09
C TYR A 248 -26.55 -15.52 -14.34
N THR A 249 -26.52 -14.20 -14.20
CA THR A 249 -26.58 -13.29 -15.37
C THR A 249 -25.31 -13.42 -16.22
N ILE A 250 -24.12 -13.52 -15.62
CA ILE A 250 -22.87 -13.81 -16.33
C ILE A 250 -22.97 -15.17 -17.04
N PHE A 251 -23.41 -16.22 -16.36
CA PHE A 251 -23.60 -17.56 -16.94
C PHE A 251 -24.64 -17.56 -18.08
N LYS A 252 -25.73 -16.81 -17.94
CA LYS A 252 -26.78 -16.69 -18.96
C LYS A 252 -26.30 -15.88 -20.16
N ILE A 253 -25.48 -14.85 -19.96
CA ILE A 253 -24.79 -14.14 -21.03
C ILE A 253 -23.84 -15.11 -21.76
N PHE A 254 -23.04 -15.89 -21.02
CA PHE A 254 -22.12 -16.88 -21.60
C PHE A 254 -22.82 -18.01 -22.37
N THR A 255 -24.01 -18.43 -21.95
CA THR A 255 -24.79 -19.48 -22.61
C THR A 255 -25.73 -18.95 -23.72
N ALA A 256 -26.07 -17.66 -23.70
CA ALA A 256 -26.84 -16.99 -24.75
C ALA A 256 -25.97 -16.49 -25.93
N PHE A 257 -24.64 -16.49 -25.79
CA PHE A 257 -23.75 -16.33 -26.94
C PHE A 257 -23.82 -17.59 -27.82
N PRO A 258 -24.24 -17.49 -29.10
CA PRO A 258 -24.26 -18.66 -29.98
C PRO A 258 -22.84 -19.21 -30.08
N LYS A 259 -22.69 -20.52 -29.81
CA LYS A 259 -21.44 -21.30 -29.80
C LYS A 259 -20.37 -20.68 -30.71
N THR A 260 -19.42 -19.99 -30.10
CA THR A 260 -18.25 -19.38 -30.75
C THR A 260 -17.22 -20.42 -31.18
N ASN A 261 -17.66 -21.60 -31.64
CA ASN A 261 -16.81 -22.73 -32.03
C ASN A 261 -15.81 -22.36 -33.15
N HIS A 262 -15.99 -21.22 -33.79
CA HIS A 262 -15.15 -20.64 -34.85
C HIS A 262 -14.14 -19.59 -34.34
N LEU A 263 -14.21 -19.16 -33.07
CA LEU A 263 -13.22 -18.26 -32.46
C LEU A 263 -12.16 -19.06 -31.71
N THR A 264 -10.89 -18.72 -31.92
CA THR A 264 -9.76 -19.30 -31.18
C THR A 264 -9.76 -18.81 -29.72
N ASP A 265 -9.13 -19.57 -28.82
CA ASP A 265 -9.11 -19.24 -27.39
C ASP A 265 -8.46 -17.87 -27.11
N GLU A 266 -7.52 -17.44 -27.94
CA GLU A 266 -6.91 -16.10 -27.82
C GLU A 266 -7.91 -14.98 -28.14
N GLN A 267 -8.76 -15.16 -29.15
CA GLN A 267 -9.81 -14.19 -29.49
C GLN A 267 -10.85 -14.09 -28.39
N ARG A 268 -11.22 -15.23 -27.78
CA ARG A 268 -12.13 -15.28 -26.63
C ARG A 268 -11.53 -14.56 -25.41
N SER A 269 -10.25 -14.78 -25.13
CA SER A 269 -9.53 -14.14 -24.02
C SER A 269 -9.41 -12.61 -24.18
N ARG A 270 -9.18 -12.12 -25.40
CA ARG A 270 -9.16 -10.68 -25.69
C ARG A 270 -10.53 -10.02 -25.51
N ILE A 271 -11.59 -10.65 -26.03
CA ILE A 271 -12.96 -10.15 -25.84
C ILE A 271 -13.31 -10.13 -24.35
N PHE A 272 -12.92 -11.15 -23.60
CA PHE A 272 -13.14 -11.21 -22.14
C PHE A 272 -12.42 -10.08 -21.39
N LYS A 273 -11.16 -9.78 -21.73
CA LYS A 273 -10.42 -8.65 -21.12
C LYS A 273 -11.06 -7.30 -21.42
N ILE A 274 -11.60 -7.10 -22.63
CA ILE A 274 -12.29 -5.86 -23.01
C ILE A 274 -13.60 -5.69 -22.21
N LEU A 275 -14.40 -6.75 -22.08
CA LEU A 275 -15.64 -6.72 -21.30
C LEU A 275 -15.38 -6.46 -19.81
N MET A 276 -14.34 -7.08 -19.25
CA MET A 276 -13.92 -6.84 -17.87
C MET A 276 -13.51 -5.38 -17.63
N ASN A 277 -12.76 -4.78 -18.56
CA ASN A 277 -12.38 -3.37 -18.45
C ASN A 277 -13.58 -2.43 -18.59
N MET A 278 -14.57 -2.75 -19.44
CA MET A 278 -15.81 -1.99 -19.55
C MET A 278 -16.68 -2.08 -18.29
N MET A 279 -16.69 -3.23 -17.60
CA MET A 279 -17.38 -3.37 -16.32
C MET A 279 -16.69 -2.60 -15.19
N LYS A 280 -15.35 -2.56 -15.18
CA LYS A 280 -14.57 -1.81 -14.18
C LYS A 280 -14.90 -0.31 -14.22
N GLY A 281 -14.97 0.27 -15.41
CA GLY A 281 -15.33 1.70 -15.58
C GLY A 281 -16.80 2.06 -15.28
N LYS A 282 -17.70 1.08 -15.13
CA LYS A 282 -19.09 1.32 -14.68
C LYS A 282 -19.26 1.21 -13.17
N MET A 283 -18.34 0.54 -12.48
CA MET A 283 -18.39 0.38 -11.01
C MET A 283 -18.04 1.68 -10.30
N ASP A 284 -17.15 2.49 -10.88
CA ASP A 284 -16.79 3.83 -10.38
C ASP A 284 -17.96 4.82 -10.44
N ILE A 285 -18.93 4.62 -11.35
CA ILE A 285 -20.09 5.51 -11.53
C ILE A 285 -21.17 5.25 -10.44
N PHE A 286 -21.15 4.09 -9.79
CA PHE A 286 -22.13 3.74 -8.74
C PHE A 286 -21.68 4.16 -7.32
N LEU A 287 -20.42 4.55 -7.13
CA LEU A 287 -19.89 4.96 -5.83
C LEU A 287 -19.96 6.49 -5.58
N ASP A 288 -20.30 7.28 -6.60
CA ASP A 288 -20.35 8.75 -6.55
C ASP A 288 -21.79 9.34 -6.44
N SER A 289 -22.75 8.62 -5.85
CA SER A 289 -24.07 9.21 -5.56
C SER A 289 -24.07 9.92 -4.20
N PRO A 290 -24.38 11.23 -4.11
CA PRO A 290 -24.41 11.94 -2.85
C PRO A 290 -25.63 11.48 -2.05
N ILE A 291 -25.40 11.01 -0.83
CA ILE A 291 -26.45 10.68 0.13
C ILE A 291 -27.08 12.01 0.56
N VAL A 292 -28.33 12.23 0.15
CA VAL A 292 -29.18 13.30 0.65
C VAL A 292 -29.65 12.89 2.04
N GLU A 293 -29.19 13.60 3.06
CA GLU A 293 -29.72 13.49 4.43
C GLU A 293 -31.14 14.06 4.49
N SER A 294 -32.05 13.28 5.10
CA SER A 294 -33.34 13.73 5.61
C SER A 294 -33.46 13.31 7.06
#